data_AF-B0MIB5-F1
#
_entry.id   AF-B0MIB5-F1
#
_cell.length_a   1.000
_cell.length_b   1.000
_cell.length_c   1.000
_cell.angle_alpha   90.00
_cell.angle_beta   90.00
_cell.angle_gamma   90.00
#
_symmetry.space_group_name_H-M   'P 1'
#
loop_
_entity.id
_entity.type
_entity.pdbx_description
1 polymer ?
#
loop_
_entity_poly.entity_id
_entity_poly.type
_entity_poly.pdbx_seq_one_letter_code
_entity_poly.pdbx_strand_id
1 'polypeptide(L)'
;MKQWLEKHFKLSEYHTDVKTELIAGLTTFVTMAYVLATVPNMLASAGLDKHVMFTVLILLVILTTCAMAFYTNRPFALAPGLGSVGIVTAMIANDGIAPAVTAGVIFFSGVLFIAISFLGLREAVVKVIPVSLKHAVSAGIGLFIALLGAKSCGLIIANQAKNSLGFGDLKSPEVIVAVIGFIILLILKTRNVPGDMILAIVLTTLVGIPFGVTALPDSLFTMPANIGSQFMRVDFMGALNFAYIPFLIALFVPDFFLPSERFSESGLRPDIWMKTETFRALTNVLRWMPWRPVSGLYSECRV
;
A
#
# COMPACT_ATOMS: atom_id res chain seq x y z
N MET A 1 -24.67 7.33 19.01
CA MET A 1 -23.41 6.77 18.44
C MET A 1 -23.44 5.24 18.36
N LYS A 2 -23.63 4.49 19.47
CA LYS A 2 -23.70 3.01 19.46
C LYS A 2 -24.77 2.42 18.53
N GLN A 3 -25.99 2.95 18.53
CA GLN A 3 -27.07 2.50 17.64
C GLN A 3 -26.81 2.75 16.15
N TRP A 4 -26.04 3.77 15.79
CA TRP A 4 -25.68 4.06 14.39
C TRP A 4 -24.58 3.11 13.90
N LEU A 5 -23.58 2.83 14.75
CA LEU A 5 -22.54 1.84 14.49
C LEU A 5 -23.11 0.42 14.35
N GLU A 6 -24.05 0.03 15.20
CA GLU A 6 -24.76 -1.25 15.06
C GLU A 6 -25.61 -1.31 13.78
N LYS A 7 -26.28 -0.22 13.41
CA LYS A 7 -27.13 -0.22 12.21
C LYS A 7 -26.32 -0.22 10.90
N HIS A 8 -25.12 0.35 10.90
CA HIS A 8 -24.28 0.47 9.70
C HIS A 8 -23.25 -0.65 9.57
N PHE A 9 -22.61 -1.06 10.67
CA PHE A 9 -21.53 -2.08 10.68
C PHE A 9 -21.96 -3.41 11.31
N LYS A 10 -23.12 -3.47 11.98
CA LYS A 10 -23.69 -4.69 12.56
C LYS A 10 -22.75 -5.46 13.49
N LEU A 11 -22.02 -4.73 14.35
CA LEU A 11 -20.97 -5.26 15.22
C LEU A 11 -21.45 -6.45 16.09
N SER A 12 -22.71 -6.42 16.55
CA SER A 12 -23.30 -7.52 17.33
C SER A 12 -23.59 -8.78 16.52
N GLU A 13 -23.80 -8.70 15.20
CA GLU A 13 -23.97 -9.86 14.30
C GLU A 13 -22.63 -10.59 14.09
N TYR A 14 -21.52 -9.91 14.41
CA TYR A 14 -20.14 -10.34 14.17
C TYR A 14 -19.33 -10.60 15.44
N HIS A 15 -20.01 -10.68 16.58
CA HIS A 15 -19.40 -10.97 17.89
C HIS A 15 -18.16 -10.12 18.20
N THR A 16 -18.20 -8.83 17.89
CA THR A 16 -17.04 -7.92 18.00
C THR A 16 -17.40 -6.62 18.72
N ASP A 17 -16.44 -6.07 19.47
CA ASP A 17 -16.57 -4.82 20.21
C ASP A 17 -15.79 -3.66 19.56
N VAL A 18 -16.22 -2.43 19.83
CA VAL A 18 -15.54 -1.19 19.36
C VAL A 18 -14.06 -1.15 19.77
N LYS A 19 -13.72 -1.67 20.96
CA LYS A 19 -12.32 -1.76 21.41
C LYS A 19 -11.50 -2.69 20.52
N THR A 20 -12.06 -3.85 20.16
CA THR A 20 -11.41 -4.84 19.31
C THR A 20 -11.18 -4.29 17.90
N GLU A 21 -12.18 -3.60 17.33
CA GLU A 21 -12.05 -2.97 16.01
C GLU A 21 -11.06 -1.80 16.00
N LEU A 22 -10.99 -1.01 17.07
CA LEU A 22 -10.02 0.07 17.17
C LEU A 22 -8.58 -0.48 17.27
N ILE A 23 -8.37 -1.55 18.04
CA ILE A 23 -7.05 -2.22 18.13
C ILE A 23 -6.70 -2.90 16.80
N ALA A 24 -7.66 -3.55 16.14
CA ALA A 24 -7.46 -4.17 14.83
C ALA A 24 -7.11 -3.11 13.76
N GLY A 25 -7.87 -2.01 13.70
CA GLY A 25 -7.59 -0.89 12.80
C GLY A 25 -6.25 -0.22 13.07
N LEU A 26 -5.88 -0.02 14.34
CA LEU A 26 -4.56 0.49 14.71
C LEU A 26 -3.45 -0.48 14.28
N THR A 27 -3.66 -1.77 14.44
CA THR A 27 -2.70 -2.80 14.01
C THR A 27 -2.53 -2.76 12.48
N THR A 28 -3.62 -2.71 11.72
CA THR A 28 -3.59 -2.57 10.25
C THR A 28 -2.93 -1.27 9.80
N PHE A 29 -3.16 -0.16 10.51
CA PHE A 29 -2.48 1.10 10.24
C PHE A 29 -0.97 0.95 10.42
N VAL A 30 -0.54 0.35 11.53
CA VAL A 30 0.89 0.15 11.83
C VAL A 30 1.54 -0.81 10.84
N THR A 31 0.86 -1.87 10.40
CA THR A 31 1.40 -2.79 9.40
C THR A 31 1.59 -2.12 8.03
N MET A 32 0.78 -1.12 7.69
CA MET A 32 0.90 -0.34 6.46
C MET A 32 1.75 0.92 6.60
N ALA A 33 2.16 1.29 7.82
CA ALA A 33 2.89 2.53 8.09
C ALA A 33 4.22 2.62 7.35
N TYR A 34 4.83 1.49 6.96
CA TYR A 34 6.05 1.50 6.17
C TYR A 34 5.88 2.25 4.83
N VAL A 35 4.68 2.24 4.23
CA VAL A 35 4.36 2.96 2.98
C VAL A 35 4.55 4.47 3.16
N LEU A 36 4.28 4.99 4.37
CA LEU A 36 4.43 6.40 4.69
C LEU A 36 5.90 6.85 4.67
N ALA A 37 6.85 5.94 4.88
CA ALA A 37 8.27 6.24 4.76
C ALA A 37 8.78 5.94 3.34
N THR A 38 8.42 4.78 2.77
CA THR A 38 9.01 4.30 1.52
C THR A 38 8.59 5.10 0.31
N VAL A 39 7.29 5.40 0.15
CA VAL A 39 6.78 6.12 -1.04
C VAL A 39 7.35 7.54 -1.12
N PRO A 40 7.33 8.36 -0.06
CA PRO A 40 7.93 9.69 -0.12
C PRO A 40 9.45 9.65 -0.33
N ASN A 41 10.16 8.66 0.22
CA ASN A 41 11.59 8.49 -0.04
C ASN A 41 11.88 8.14 -1.52
N MET A 42 11.07 7.27 -2.13
CA MET A 42 11.19 6.92 -3.54
C MET A 42 10.91 8.13 -4.44
N LEU A 43 9.86 8.89 -4.16
CA LEU A 43 9.54 10.09 -4.94
C LEU A 43 10.58 11.21 -4.70
N ALA A 44 11.13 11.31 -3.49
CA ALA A 44 12.20 12.26 -3.20
C ALA A 44 13.49 11.94 -3.97
N SER A 45 13.81 10.66 -4.17
CA SER A 45 14.94 10.27 -5.03
C SER A 45 14.78 10.66 -6.50
N ALA A 46 13.56 10.96 -6.94
CA ALA A 46 13.25 11.51 -8.26
C ALA A 46 13.24 13.06 -8.30
N GLY A 47 13.60 13.74 -7.20
CA GLY A 47 13.65 15.20 -7.13
C GLY A 47 12.35 15.87 -6.71
N LEU A 48 11.35 15.11 -6.21
CA LEU A 48 10.13 15.66 -5.63
C LEU A 48 10.32 16.01 -4.14
N ASP A 49 9.58 17.01 -3.65
CA ASP A 49 9.65 17.38 -2.24
C ASP A 49 9.06 16.27 -1.34
N LYS A 50 9.92 15.71 -0.47
CA LYS A 50 9.54 14.63 0.45
C LYS A 50 8.38 15.00 1.39
N HIS A 51 8.36 16.22 1.92
CA HIS A 51 7.36 16.66 2.89
C HIS A 51 6.00 16.88 2.23
N VAL A 52 6.00 17.41 1.00
CA VAL A 52 4.79 17.55 0.19
C VAL A 52 4.24 16.18 -0.17
N MET A 53 5.09 15.26 -0.67
CA MET A 53 4.66 13.91 -1.04
C MET A 53 4.13 13.11 0.16
N PHE A 54 4.75 13.23 1.33
CA PHE A 54 4.26 12.63 2.58
C PHE A 54 2.84 13.12 2.93
N THR A 55 2.62 14.44 2.87
CA THR A 55 1.32 15.06 3.17
C THR A 55 0.24 14.61 2.18
N VAL A 56 0.55 14.63 0.88
CA VAL A 56 -0.38 14.20 -0.18
C VAL A 56 -0.74 12.72 -0.05
N LEU A 57 0.25 11.87 0.25
CA LEU A 57 0.04 10.43 0.47
C LEU A 57 -0.95 10.18 1.61
N ILE A 58 -0.76 10.84 2.76
CA ILE A 58 -1.65 10.68 3.92
C ILE A 58 -3.08 11.10 3.56
N LEU A 59 -3.24 12.27 2.94
CA LEU A 59 -4.55 12.77 2.55
C LEU A 59 -5.25 11.83 1.55
N LEU A 60 -4.51 11.32 0.57
CA LEU A 60 -5.05 10.39 -0.42
C LEU A 60 -5.45 9.06 0.24
N VAL A 61 -4.60 8.47 1.07
CA VAL A 61 -4.89 7.22 1.80
C VAL A 61 -6.12 7.36 2.68
N ILE A 62 -6.24 8.48 3.42
CA ILE A 62 -7.43 8.77 4.24
C ILE A 62 -8.66 8.90 3.36
N LEU A 63 -8.60 9.69 2.29
CA LEU A 63 -9.72 9.91 1.39
C LEU A 63 -10.19 8.61 0.73
N THR A 64 -9.27 7.81 0.18
CA THR A 64 -9.62 6.55 -0.49
C THR A 64 -10.11 5.51 0.49
N THR A 65 -9.50 5.41 1.68
CA THR A 65 -9.93 4.45 2.71
C THR A 65 -11.28 4.83 3.30
N CYS A 66 -11.54 6.12 3.55
CA CYS A 66 -12.85 6.60 3.98
C CYS A 66 -13.91 6.40 2.88
N ALA A 67 -13.58 6.67 1.62
CA ALA A 67 -14.48 6.39 0.51
C ALA A 67 -14.83 4.90 0.44
N MET A 68 -13.86 4.01 0.62
CA MET A 68 -14.11 2.56 0.68
C MET A 68 -14.98 2.17 1.87
N ALA A 69 -14.69 2.72 3.05
CA ALA A 69 -15.43 2.46 4.29
C ALA A 69 -16.90 2.90 4.20
N PHE A 70 -17.20 4.09 3.66
CA PHE A 70 -18.57 4.59 3.61
C PHE A 70 -19.34 4.13 2.36
N TYR A 71 -18.69 3.99 1.21
CA TYR A 71 -19.37 3.64 -0.04
C TYR A 71 -19.58 2.13 -0.19
N THR A 72 -18.60 1.32 0.22
CA THR A 72 -18.66 -0.14 0.05
C THR A 72 -18.80 -0.90 1.36
N ASN A 73 -18.59 -0.23 2.50
CA ASN A 73 -18.62 -0.83 3.84
C ASN A 73 -17.75 -2.09 3.93
N ARG A 74 -16.50 -1.98 3.44
CA ARG A 74 -15.51 -3.06 3.47
C ARG A 74 -14.26 -2.63 4.24
N PRO A 75 -13.65 -3.53 5.04
CA PRO A 75 -12.45 -3.23 5.82
C PRO A 75 -11.18 -3.28 4.97
N PHE A 76 -11.11 -2.49 3.90
CA PHE A 76 -9.91 -2.42 3.05
C PHE A 76 -9.22 -1.07 3.22
N ALA A 77 -7.99 -1.10 3.72
CA ALA A 77 -7.10 0.04 3.73
C ALA A 77 -6.45 0.17 2.34
N LEU A 78 -6.59 1.35 1.73
CA LEU A 78 -6.11 1.62 0.39
C LEU A 78 -4.85 2.47 0.44
N ALA A 79 -3.79 1.97 -0.19
CA ALA A 79 -2.51 2.65 -0.32
C ALA A 79 -1.98 2.45 -1.75
N PRO A 80 -1.15 3.38 -2.27
CA PRO A 80 -0.57 3.24 -3.59
C PRO A 80 0.31 1.99 -3.69
N GLY A 81 0.25 1.34 -4.85
CA GLY A 81 1.08 0.16 -5.15
C GLY A 81 2.55 0.55 -5.26
N LEU A 82 3.43 -0.14 -4.53
CA LEU A 82 4.87 0.16 -4.57
C LEU A 82 5.49 -0.09 -5.96
N GLY A 83 4.93 -1.02 -6.73
CA GLY A 83 5.37 -1.28 -8.11
C GLY A 83 5.11 -0.09 -9.03
N SER A 84 3.90 0.48 -9.00
CA SER A 84 3.56 1.66 -9.80
C SER A 84 4.32 2.90 -9.33
N VAL A 85 4.53 3.08 -8.02
CA VAL A 85 5.41 4.15 -7.49
C VAL A 85 6.85 4.00 -8.00
N GLY A 86 7.39 2.77 -8.05
CA GLY A 86 8.73 2.52 -8.58
C GLY A 86 8.88 2.89 -10.06
N ILE A 87 7.88 2.56 -10.88
CA ILE A 87 7.84 2.95 -12.30
C ILE A 87 7.80 4.47 -12.44
N VAL A 88 6.95 5.15 -11.66
CA VAL A 88 6.82 6.62 -11.66
C VAL A 88 8.14 7.29 -11.25
N THR A 89 8.79 6.79 -10.20
CA THR A 89 10.10 7.27 -9.78
C THR A 89 11.13 7.09 -10.90
N ALA A 90 11.14 5.93 -11.58
CA ALA A 90 12.06 5.68 -12.69
C ALA A 90 11.82 6.61 -13.89
N MET A 91 10.55 6.86 -14.26
CA MET A 91 10.19 7.78 -15.34
C MET A 91 10.73 9.20 -15.11
N ILE A 92 10.67 9.67 -13.86
CA ILE A 92 11.15 11.01 -13.51
C ILE A 92 12.68 11.03 -13.36
N ALA A 93 13.25 10.06 -12.65
CA ALA A 93 14.66 10.06 -12.28
C ALA A 93 15.59 9.57 -13.41
N ASN A 94 15.20 8.53 -14.14
CA ASN A 94 16.05 7.88 -15.16
C ASN A 94 15.78 8.45 -16.55
N ASP A 95 14.50 8.64 -16.89
CA ASP A 95 14.08 9.10 -18.23
C ASP A 95 13.90 10.63 -18.33
N GLY A 96 14.03 11.35 -17.21
CA GLY A 96 13.97 12.82 -17.16
C GLY A 96 12.60 13.40 -17.52
N ILE A 97 11.53 12.61 -17.41
CA ILE A 97 10.17 13.04 -17.77
C ILE A 97 9.67 14.01 -16.70
N ALA A 98 9.12 15.15 -17.15
CA ALA A 98 8.56 16.15 -16.24
C ALA A 98 7.45 15.54 -15.36
N PRO A 99 7.43 15.79 -14.03
CA PRO A 99 6.45 15.22 -13.12
C PRO A 99 4.98 15.47 -13.53
N ALA A 100 4.71 16.61 -14.17
CA ALA A 100 3.37 16.93 -14.67
C ALA A 100 2.90 16.02 -15.81
N VAL A 101 3.82 15.64 -16.71
CA VAL A 101 3.54 14.69 -17.80
C VAL A 101 3.36 13.30 -17.23
N THR A 102 4.22 12.89 -16.30
CA THR A 102 4.09 11.60 -15.59
C THR A 102 2.75 11.48 -14.87
N ALA A 103 2.28 12.55 -14.21
CA ALA A 103 0.94 12.59 -13.61
C ALA A 103 -0.19 12.40 -14.64
N GLY A 104 -0.04 12.96 -15.85
CA GLY A 104 -0.98 12.74 -16.95
C GLY A 104 -0.99 11.29 -17.44
N VAL A 105 0.18 10.65 -17.54
CA VAL A 105 0.28 9.22 -17.91
C VAL A 105 -0.41 8.33 -16.88
N ILE A 106 -0.22 8.61 -15.58
CA ILE A 106 -0.90 7.91 -14.48
C ILE A 106 -2.42 8.09 -14.60
N PHE A 107 -2.89 9.31 -14.89
CA PHE A 107 -4.31 9.58 -15.07
C PHE A 107 -4.91 8.77 -16.23
N PHE A 108 -4.27 8.75 -17.41
CA PHE A 108 -4.75 7.97 -18.54
C PHE A 108 -4.70 6.47 -18.29
N SER A 109 -3.69 5.96 -17.57
CA SER A 109 -3.66 4.56 -17.13
C SER A 109 -4.86 4.23 -16.24
N GLY A 110 -5.22 5.11 -15.31
CA GLY A 110 -6.41 4.95 -14.45
C GLY A 110 -7.71 4.98 -15.25
N VAL A 111 -7.86 5.90 -16.21
CA VAL A 111 -9.02 5.95 -17.11
C VAL A 111 -9.13 4.68 -17.96
N LEU A 112 -8.02 4.22 -18.52
CA LEU A 112 -7.95 2.97 -19.28
C LEU A 112 -8.33 1.77 -18.42
N PHE A 113 -7.84 1.70 -17.19
CA PHE A 113 -8.19 0.67 -16.23
C PHE A 113 -9.70 0.64 -15.92
N ILE A 114 -10.31 1.80 -15.70
CA ILE A 114 -11.76 1.91 -15.48
C ILE A 114 -12.52 1.44 -16.73
N ALA A 115 -12.14 1.92 -17.91
CA ALA A 115 -12.79 1.53 -19.17
C ALA A 115 -12.73 0.02 -19.38
N ILE A 116 -11.55 -0.59 -19.31
CA ILE A 116 -11.36 -2.04 -19.51
C ILE A 116 -12.07 -2.85 -18.41
N SER A 117 -12.12 -2.33 -17.17
CA SER A 117 -12.87 -2.96 -16.09
C SER A 117 -14.37 -3.03 -16.37
N PHE A 118 -14.94 -2.02 -17.04
CA PHE A 118 -16.34 -2.05 -17.49
C PHE A 118 -16.58 -3.05 -18.63
N LEU A 119 -15.58 -3.30 -19.48
CA LEU A 119 -15.66 -4.30 -20.56
C LEU A 119 -15.59 -5.75 -20.04
N GLY A 120 -15.37 -5.98 -18.74
CA GLY A 120 -15.33 -7.32 -18.16
C GLY A 120 -14.05 -8.12 -18.48
N LEU A 121 -13.07 -7.51 -19.14
CA LEU A 121 -11.82 -8.17 -19.53
C LEU A 121 -11.02 -8.69 -18.33
N ARG A 122 -11.17 -8.04 -17.17
CA ARG A 122 -10.57 -8.49 -15.91
C ARG A 122 -10.94 -9.92 -15.55
N GLU A 123 -12.18 -10.36 -15.80
CA GLU A 123 -12.62 -11.70 -15.41
C GLU A 123 -12.00 -12.77 -16.28
N ALA A 124 -11.89 -12.49 -17.59
CA ALA A 124 -11.27 -13.38 -18.55
C ALA A 124 -9.80 -13.63 -18.19
N VAL A 125 -9.07 -12.57 -17.85
CA VAL A 125 -7.64 -12.67 -17.53
C VAL A 125 -7.41 -13.48 -16.26
N VAL A 126 -8.18 -13.25 -15.19
CA VAL A 126 -8.03 -13.96 -13.91
C VAL A 126 -8.28 -15.46 -14.01
N LYS A 127 -9.18 -15.87 -14.90
CA LYS A 127 -9.47 -17.29 -15.16
C LYS A 127 -8.35 -17.98 -15.93
N VAL A 128 -7.59 -17.24 -16.74
CA VAL A 128 -6.49 -17.77 -17.53
C VAL A 128 -5.22 -17.92 -16.70
N ILE A 129 -5.04 -17.14 -15.63
CA ILE A 129 -3.84 -17.22 -14.79
C ILE A 129 -3.86 -18.52 -13.95
N PRO A 130 -2.89 -19.44 -14.14
CA PRO A 130 -2.78 -20.66 -13.36
C PRO A 130 -2.50 -20.34 -11.89
N VAL A 131 -3.01 -21.18 -10.98
CA VAL A 131 -2.87 -21.01 -9.53
C VAL A 131 -1.39 -20.91 -9.11
N SER A 132 -0.50 -21.63 -9.77
CA SER A 132 0.95 -21.55 -9.52
C SER A 132 1.53 -20.15 -9.76
N LEU A 133 1.04 -19.42 -10.78
CA LEU A 133 1.48 -18.04 -11.01
C LEU A 133 0.96 -17.11 -9.92
N LYS A 134 -0.27 -17.31 -9.44
CA LYS A 134 -0.85 -16.52 -8.34
C LYS A 134 -0.01 -16.63 -7.05
N HIS A 135 0.42 -17.85 -6.70
CA HIS A 135 1.30 -18.06 -5.55
C HIS A 135 2.70 -17.46 -5.77
N ALA A 136 3.24 -17.57 -6.99
CA ALA A 136 4.54 -17.00 -7.32
C ALA A 136 4.56 -15.47 -7.19
N VAL A 137 3.50 -14.78 -7.60
CA VAL A 137 3.44 -13.31 -7.49
C VAL A 137 3.36 -12.85 -6.04
N SER A 138 2.57 -13.54 -5.21
CA SER A 138 2.52 -13.28 -3.76
C SER A 138 3.89 -13.41 -3.09
N ALA A 139 4.60 -14.50 -3.36
CA ALA A 139 5.97 -14.71 -2.88
C ALA A 139 6.93 -13.62 -3.41
N GLY A 140 6.78 -13.22 -4.67
CA GLY A 140 7.56 -12.16 -5.30
C GLY A 140 7.36 -10.79 -4.64
N ILE A 141 6.11 -10.41 -4.34
CA ILE A 141 5.79 -9.15 -3.65
C ILE A 141 6.38 -9.16 -2.23
N GLY A 142 6.26 -10.28 -1.51
CA GLY A 142 6.86 -10.43 -0.18
C GLY A 142 8.38 -10.28 -0.19
N LEU A 143 9.06 -10.94 -1.14
CA LEU A 143 10.50 -10.83 -1.31
C LEU A 143 10.94 -9.42 -1.72
N PHE A 144 10.15 -8.74 -2.56
CA PHE A 144 10.40 -7.36 -2.96
C PHE A 144 10.31 -6.39 -1.77
N ILE A 145 9.31 -6.53 -0.91
CA ILE A 145 9.17 -5.71 0.30
C ILE A 145 10.32 -6.00 1.27
N ALA A 146 10.72 -7.26 1.42
CA ALA A 146 11.88 -7.63 2.24
C ALA A 146 13.17 -6.99 1.73
N LEU A 147 13.41 -7.01 0.41
CA LEU A 147 14.55 -6.34 -0.23
C LEU A 147 14.50 -4.82 -0.02
N LEU A 148 13.33 -4.20 -0.14
CA LEU A 148 13.17 -2.76 0.09
C LEU A 148 13.47 -2.39 1.55
N GLY A 149 13.05 -3.23 2.50
CA GLY A 149 13.40 -3.09 3.92
C GLY A 149 14.90 -3.20 4.15
N ALA A 150 15.54 -4.23 3.60
CA ALA A 150 16.99 -4.44 3.68
C ALA A 150 17.79 -3.29 3.04
N LYS A 151 17.29 -2.68 1.96
CA LYS A 151 17.87 -1.49 1.35
C LYS A 151 17.69 -0.26 2.24
N SER A 152 16.53 -0.12 2.88
CA SER A 152 16.20 1.06 3.70
C SER A 152 17.01 1.13 5.00
N CYS A 153 17.45 0.00 5.56
CA CYS A 153 18.31 -0.06 6.74
C CYS A 153 19.81 -0.16 6.42
N GLY A 154 20.21 -0.05 5.15
CA GLY A 154 21.62 -0.11 4.74
C GLY A 154 22.23 -1.52 4.73
N LEU A 155 21.44 -2.58 4.99
CA LEU A 155 21.93 -3.97 4.93
C LEU A 155 22.34 -4.35 3.49
N ILE A 156 21.57 -3.89 2.51
CA ILE A 156 21.83 -4.12 1.08
C ILE A 156 21.99 -2.77 0.37
N ILE A 157 23.10 -2.61 -0.33
CA ILE A 157 23.37 -1.45 -1.17
C ILE A 157 23.38 -1.83 -2.65
N ALA A 158 22.89 -0.92 -3.50
CA ALA A 158 22.97 -1.10 -4.94
C ALA A 158 24.34 -0.61 -5.43
N ASN A 159 25.17 -1.51 -5.94
CA ASN A 159 26.44 -1.14 -6.54
C ASN A 159 26.22 -0.81 -8.02
N GLN A 160 26.07 0.49 -8.31
CA GLN A 160 25.81 0.98 -9.67
C GLN A 160 26.95 0.65 -10.65
N ALA A 161 28.18 0.49 -10.17
CA ALA A 161 29.32 0.17 -11.03
C ALA A 161 29.33 -1.28 -11.54
N LYS A 162 28.65 -2.21 -10.84
CA LYS A 162 28.62 -3.64 -11.17
C LYS A 162 27.22 -4.18 -11.48
N ASN A 163 26.19 -3.32 -11.49
CA ASN A 163 24.77 -3.72 -11.57
C ASN A 163 24.43 -4.88 -10.62
N SER A 164 25.03 -4.88 -9.42
CA SER A 164 24.89 -5.96 -8.46
C SER A 164 24.46 -5.42 -7.11
N LEU A 165 23.71 -6.24 -6.38
CA LEU A 165 23.41 -6.01 -4.97
C LEU A 165 24.63 -6.44 -4.15
N GLY A 166 25.05 -5.60 -3.21
CA GLY A 166 26.14 -5.89 -2.27
C GLY A 166 25.68 -5.69 -0.83
N PHE A 167 26.43 -6.27 0.10
CA PHE A 167 26.26 -5.96 1.51
C PHE A 167 26.78 -4.55 1.79
N GLY A 168 26.01 -3.78 2.56
CA GLY A 168 26.47 -2.51 3.11
C GLY A 168 27.44 -2.70 4.28
N ASP A 169 27.66 -1.64 5.05
CA ASP A 169 28.47 -1.74 6.27
C ASP A 169 27.67 -2.41 7.39
N LEU A 170 27.99 -3.68 7.66
CA LEU A 170 27.35 -4.48 8.70
C LEU A 170 27.65 -3.98 10.11
N LYS A 171 28.69 -3.15 10.30
CA LYS A 171 29.00 -2.53 11.59
C LYS A 171 28.29 -1.20 11.81
N SER A 172 27.57 -0.70 10.81
CA SER A 172 26.81 0.53 10.97
C SER A 172 25.75 0.38 12.06
N PRO A 173 25.53 1.41 12.89
CA PRO A 173 24.49 1.39 13.92
C PRO A 173 23.09 1.09 13.35
N GLU A 174 22.82 1.53 12.12
CA GLU A 174 21.55 1.32 11.41
C GLU A 174 21.26 -0.16 11.16
N VAL A 175 22.24 -0.91 10.64
CA VAL A 175 22.11 -2.34 10.37
C VAL A 175 21.96 -3.13 11.68
N ILE A 176 22.73 -2.77 12.72
CA ILE A 176 22.67 -3.43 14.03
C ILE A 176 21.28 -3.27 14.64
N VAL A 177 20.72 -2.04 14.65
CA VAL A 177 19.38 -1.78 15.17
C VAL A 177 18.32 -2.53 14.35
N ALA A 178 18.46 -2.61 13.02
CA ALA A 178 17.54 -3.35 12.18
C ALA A 178 17.55 -4.86 12.47
N VAL A 179 18.73 -5.46 12.66
CA VAL A 179 18.86 -6.88 13.02
C VAL A 179 18.29 -7.15 14.42
N ILE A 180 18.58 -6.29 15.40
CA ILE A 180 18.00 -6.42 16.74
C ILE A 180 16.48 -6.30 16.69
N GLY A 181 15.94 -5.32 15.95
CA GLY A 181 14.51 -5.13 15.78
C GLY A 181 13.83 -6.33 15.10
N PHE A 182 14.48 -6.93 14.11
CA PHE A 182 14.00 -8.16 13.46
C PHE A 182 13.95 -9.34 14.44
N ILE A 183 14.98 -9.51 15.27
CA ILE A 183 15.01 -10.56 16.31
C ILE A 183 13.90 -10.34 17.34
N ILE A 184 13.71 -9.10 17.81
CA ILE A 184 12.62 -8.73 18.71
C ILE A 184 11.28 -9.12 18.10
N LEU A 185 11.03 -8.74 16.84
CA LEU A 185 9.80 -9.08 16.13
C LEU A 185 9.58 -10.60 16.05
N LEU A 186 10.61 -11.39 15.72
CA LEU A 186 10.51 -12.86 15.68
C LEU A 186 10.19 -13.47 17.04
N ILE A 187 10.79 -12.97 18.12
CA ILE A 187 10.52 -13.44 19.48
C ILE A 187 9.06 -13.15 19.86
N LEU A 188 8.59 -11.90 19.65
CA LEU A 188 7.21 -11.54 19.95
C LEU A 188 6.21 -12.33 19.09
N LYS A 189 6.54 -12.56 17.82
CA LYS A 189 5.72 -13.35 16.90
C LYS A 189 5.58 -14.79 17.37
N THR A 190 6.69 -15.41 17.75
CA THR A 190 6.73 -16.80 18.25
C THR A 190 5.97 -16.94 19.57
N ARG A 191 6.01 -15.90 20.42
CA ARG A 191 5.28 -15.84 21.69
C ARG A 191 3.78 -15.51 21.54
N ASN A 192 3.28 -15.29 20.32
CA ASN A 192 1.88 -14.97 20.02
C ASN A 192 1.30 -13.82 20.88
N VAL A 193 2.11 -12.78 21.12
CA VAL A 193 1.68 -11.61 21.90
C VAL A 193 0.69 -10.78 21.07
N PRO A 194 -0.49 -10.39 21.60
CA PRO A 194 -1.40 -9.50 20.88
C PRO A 194 -0.74 -8.14 20.66
N GLY A 195 -0.64 -7.70 19.41
CA GLY A 195 0.08 -6.48 19.04
C GLY A 195 1.60 -6.64 18.92
N ASP A 196 2.07 -7.87 18.68
CA ASP A 196 3.46 -8.24 18.36
C ASP A 196 4.20 -7.20 17.51
N MET A 197 3.61 -6.75 16.40
CA MET A 197 4.21 -5.77 15.50
C MET A 197 4.35 -4.37 16.13
N ILE A 198 3.33 -3.91 16.85
CA ILE A 198 3.35 -2.58 17.50
C ILE A 198 4.43 -2.56 18.59
N LEU A 199 4.46 -3.60 19.43
CA LEU A 199 5.47 -3.74 20.48
C LEU A 199 6.89 -3.85 19.90
N ALA A 200 7.06 -4.60 18.82
CA ALA A 200 8.36 -4.71 18.15
C ALA A 200 8.86 -3.35 17.65
N ILE A 201 7.98 -2.53 17.06
CA ILE A 201 8.35 -1.18 16.62
C ILE A 201 8.76 -0.31 17.80
N VAL A 202 7.94 -0.24 18.86
CA VAL A 202 8.25 0.57 20.05
C VAL A 202 9.58 0.16 20.67
N LEU A 203 9.81 -1.15 20.86
CA LEU A 203 11.05 -1.66 21.41
C LEU A 203 12.26 -1.36 20.50
N THR A 204 12.10 -1.52 19.18
CA THR A 204 13.17 -1.22 18.22
C THR A 204 13.51 0.27 18.21
N THR A 205 12.51 1.15 18.30
CA THR A 205 12.72 2.60 18.43
C THR A 205 13.44 2.95 19.72
N LEU A 206 13.09 2.32 20.85
CA LEU A 206 13.79 2.52 22.12
C LEU A 206 15.25 2.05 22.06
N VAL A 207 15.54 0.97 21.34
CA VAL A 207 16.91 0.52 21.07
C VAL A 207 17.62 1.47 20.09
N GLY A 208 16.92 2.12 19.17
CA GLY A 208 17.50 3.05 18.20
C GLY A 208 18.00 4.37 18.80
N ILE A 209 17.46 4.81 19.94
CA ILE A 209 17.87 6.03 20.66
C ILE A 209 19.32 5.94 21.17
N PRO A 210 19.73 4.93 21.97
CA PRO A 210 21.10 4.83 22.47
C PRO A 210 22.14 4.60 21.37
N PHE A 211 21.75 4.02 20.24
CA PHE A 211 22.62 3.85 19.07
C PHE A 211 22.72 5.10 18.18
N GLY A 212 22.01 6.19 18.51
CA GLY A 212 22.05 7.45 17.77
C GLY A 212 21.40 7.40 16.37
N VAL A 213 20.73 6.29 16.04
CA VAL A 213 20.04 6.10 14.75
C VAL A 213 18.69 6.81 14.75
N THR A 214 18.06 6.91 15.93
CA THR A 214 16.77 7.60 16.10
C THR A 214 17.01 9.00 16.67
N ALA A 215 16.87 10.02 15.83
CA ALA A 215 16.82 11.40 16.31
C ALA A 215 15.47 11.66 16.99
N LEU A 216 15.50 12.17 18.22
CA LEU A 216 14.28 12.68 18.86
C LEU A 216 13.83 13.91 18.06
N PRO A 217 12.54 14.01 17.70
CA PRO A 217 12.07 15.13 16.91
C PRO A 217 12.20 16.43 17.72
N ASP A 218 12.84 17.46 17.12
CA ASP A 218 12.99 18.80 17.73
C ASP A 218 11.63 19.49 17.98
N SER A 219 10.55 18.99 17.36
CA SER A 219 9.19 19.45 17.58
C SER A 219 8.20 18.28 17.59
N LEU A 220 7.33 18.23 18.61
CA LEU A 220 6.28 17.21 18.74
C LEU A 220 5.13 17.40 17.73
N PHE A 221 5.03 18.59 17.13
CA PHE A 221 4.03 18.95 16.13
C PHE A 221 4.68 19.75 15.01
N THR A 222 4.75 19.16 13.82
CA THR A 222 5.08 19.87 12.58
C THR A 222 3.80 20.10 11.80
N MET A 223 3.62 21.32 11.29
CA MET A 223 2.52 21.59 10.37
C MET A 223 2.74 20.85 9.04
N PRO A 224 1.69 20.28 8.43
CA PRO A 224 1.80 19.67 7.12
C PRO A 224 2.30 20.69 6.09
N ALA A 225 3.17 20.24 5.19
CA ALA A 225 3.73 21.09 4.13
C ALA A 225 2.62 21.58 3.19
N ASN A 226 2.77 22.81 2.67
CA ASN A 226 1.80 23.37 1.75
C ASN A 226 1.81 22.59 0.42
N ILE A 227 0.64 22.06 0.03
CA ILE A 227 0.46 21.20 -1.15
C ILE A 227 0.42 22.02 -2.46
N GLY A 228 0.31 23.35 -2.36
CA GLY A 228 0.03 24.24 -3.48
C GLY A 228 1.02 24.21 -4.66
N SER A 229 2.27 23.77 -4.46
CA SER A 229 3.28 23.73 -5.53
C SER A 229 3.15 22.51 -6.47
N GLN A 230 2.45 21.45 -6.04
CA GLN A 230 2.30 20.18 -6.77
C GLN A 230 0.84 19.79 -7.03
N PHE A 231 -0.12 20.48 -6.40
CA PHE A 231 -1.54 20.25 -6.62
C PHE A 231 -1.95 20.60 -8.06
N MET A 232 -2.60 19.67 -8.78
CA MET A 232 -3.20 19.87 -10.11
C MET A 232 -2.23 20.28 -11.24
N ARG A 233 -0.92 20.07 -11.10
CA ARG A 233 0.03 20.21 -12.21
C ARG A 233 0.03 18.94 -13.06
N VAL A 234 -1.03 18.75 -13.84
CA VAL A 234 -1.18 17.60 -14.74
C VAL A 234 -1.14 18.08 -16.19
N ASP A 235 -0.18 17.56 -16.95
CA ASP A 235 -0.12 17.80 -18.39
C ASP A 235 -0.79 16.63 -19.13
N PHE A 236 -2.09 16.80 -19.41
CA PHE A 236 -2.88 15.83 -20.15
C PHE A 236 -2.44 15.72 -21.62
N MET A 237 -2.03 16.84 -22.23
CA MET A 237 -1.72 16.86 -23.66
C MET A 237 -0.33 16.26 -23.92
N GLY A 238 0.64 16.58 -23.06
CA GLY A 238 1.98 15.98 -23.09
C GLY A 238 1.95 14.47 -22.83
N ALA A 239 1.06 14.01 -21.96
CA ALA A 239 0.94 12.58 -21.63
C ALA A 239 0.42 11.69 -22.78
N LEU A 240 -0.27 12.27 -23.77
CA LEU A 240 -0.80 11.57 -24.95
C LEU A 240 0.23 11.38 -26.07
N ASN A 241 1.47 11.84 -25.88
CA ASN A 241 2.52 11.66 -26.86
C ASN A 241 2.86 10.16 -27.02
N PHE A 242 3.09 9.73 -28.26
CA PHE A 242 3.46 8.34 -28.60
C PHE A 242 4.69 7.85 -27.84
N ALA A 243 5.59 8.75 -27.43
CA ALA A 243 6.76 8.44 -26.61
C ALA A 243 6.42 7.84 -25.23
N TYR A 244 5.22 8.12 -24.68
CA TYR A 244 4.84 7.70 -23.32
C TYR A 244 3.92 6.48 -23.27
N ILE A 245 3.50 5.96 -24.44
CA ILE A 245 2.69 4.74 -24.53
C ILE A 245 3.35 3.53 -23.84
N PRO A 246 4.68 3.28 -23.98
CA PRO A 246 5.32 2.16 -23.29
C PRO A 246 5.19 2.26 -21.77
N PHE A 247 5.33 3.47 -21.21
CA PHE A 247 5.18 3.72 -19.78
C PHE A 247 3.73 3.59 -19.31
N LEU A 248 2.76 4.04 -20.13
CA LEU A 248 1.35 3.83 -19.86
C LEU A 248 1.03 2.34 -19.75
N ILE A 249 1.52 1.52 -20.69
CA ILE A 249 1.35 0.06 -20.64
C ILE A 249 2.06 -0.54 -19.42
N ALA A 250 3.28 -0.08 -19.13
CA ALA A 250 4.06 -0.55 -17.98
C ALA A 250 3.37 -0.24 -16.64
N LEU A 251 2.64 0.86 -16.53
CA LEU A 251 1.86 1.22 -15.34
C LEU A 251 0.52 0.46 -15.30
N PHE A 252 -0.15 0.34 -16.44
CA PHE A 252 -1.43 -0.33 -16.59
C PHE A 252 -1.34 -1.83 -16.24
N VAL A 253 -0.32 -2.53 -16.72
CA VAL A 253 -0.20 -3.98 -16.56
C VAL A 253 -0.22 -4.39 -15.07
N PRO A 254 0.72 -3.92 -14.21
CA PRO A 254 0.68 -4.22 -12.79
C PRO A 254 -0.64 -3.82 -12.12
N ASP A 255 -1.16 -2.62 -12.41
CA ASP A 255 -2.39 -2.12 -11.80
C ASP A 255 -3.63 -2.95 -12.22
N PHE A 256 -3.59 -3.57 -13.40
CA PHE A 256 -4.65 -4.47 -13.87
C PHE A 256 -4.59 -5.84 -13.19
N PHE A 257 -3.40 -6.40 -12.99
CA PHE A 257 -3.21 -7.72 -12.39
C PHE A 257 -3.29 -7.71 -10.85
N LEU A 258 -2.75 -6.70 -10.17
CA LEU A 258 -2.61 -6.65 -8.71
C LEU A 258 -3.94 -6.75 -7.93
N PRO A 259 -5.01 -6.03 -8.29
CA PRO A 259 -6.29 -6.16 -7.60
C PRO A 259 -6.82 -7.59 -7.72
N SER A 260 -6.69 -8.20 -8.90
CA SER A 260 -7.26 -9.52 -9.16
C SER A 260 -6.63 -10.65 -8.34
N GLU A 261 -5.33 -10.56 -8.07
CA GLU A 261 -4.62 -11.53 -7.25
C GLU A 261 -4.99 -11.41 -5.79
N ARG A 262 -5.08 -10.17 -5.27
CA ARG A 262 -5.49 -9.92 -3.88
C ARG A 262 -6.89 -10.47 -3.59
N PHE A 263 -7.79 -10.43 -4.58
CA PHE A 263 -9.10 -11.09 -4.47
C PHE A 263 -8.99 -12.62 -4.51
N SER A 264 -8.15 -13.18 -5.39
CA SER A 264 -7.93 -14.63 -5.46
C SER A 264 -7.32 -15.22 -4.19
N GLU A 265 -6.47 -14.47 -3.48
CA GLU A 265 -5.86 -14.91 -2.21
C GLU A 265 -6.81 -14.77 -1.01
N SER A 266 -7.64 -13.74 -0.97
CA SER A 266 -8.58 -13.50 0.14
C SER A 266 -9.72 -14.53 0.24
N GLY A 267 -9.72 -15.59 -0.58
CA GLY A 267 -10.80 -16.59 -0.66
C GLY A 267 -12.14 -16.02 -1.13
N LEU A 268 -12.22 -14.71 -1.38
CA LEU A 268 -13.39 -14.03 -1.90
C LEU A 268 -13.49 -14.34 -3.39
N ARG A 269 -14.45 -15.22 -3.68
CA ARG A 269 -14.92 -15.57 -5.02
C ARG A 269 -14.98 -14.32 -5.94
N PRO A 270 -14.15 -14.25 -7.00
CA PRO A 270 -14.10 -13.10 -7.91
C PRO A 270 -15.47 -12.78 -8.54
N ASP A 271 -16.32 -13.81 -8.68
CA ASP A 271 -17.69 -13.76 -9.21
C ASP A 271 -18.67 -12.92 -8.36
N ILE A 272 -18.44 -12.76 -7.06
CA ILE A 272 -19.37 -12.05 -6.15
C ILE A 272 -19.38 -10.54 -6.45
N TRP A 273 -18.25 -9.97 -6.90
CA TRP A 273 -18.20 -8.59 -7.39
C TRP A 273 -18.54 -8.46 -8.88
N MET A 274 -18.27 -9.49 -9.70
CA MET A 274 -18.24 -9.36 -11.16
C MET A 274 -19.56 -9.57 -11.89
N LYS A 275 -20.49 -10.40 -11.37
CA LYS A 275 -21.79 -10.63 -12.04
C LYS A 275 -22.95 -9.81 -11.50
N THR A 276 -22.79 -9.21 -10.31
CA THR A 276 -23.97 -8.81 -9.53
C THR A 276 -24.00 -7.35 -9.12
N GLU A 277 -22.95 -6.55 -9.23
CA GLU A 277 -22.96 -5.23 -8.59
C GLU A 277 -22.73 -4.02 -9.49
N THR A 278 -22.05 -4.08 -10.64
CA THR A 278 -22.01 -2.89 -11.54
C THR A 278 -23.33 -2.69 -12.30
N PHE A 279 -23.97 -3.79 -12.76
CA PHE A 279 -25.28 -3.72 -13.44
C PHE A 279 -26.45 -3.53 -12.46
N ARG A 280 -26.26 -3.95 -11.20
CA ARG A 280 -27.26 -3.89 -10.14
C ARG A 280 -27.10 -2.65 -9.24
N ALA A 281 -25.94 -1.99 -9.21
CA ALA A 281 -25.76 -0.67 -8.58
C ALA A 281 -26.57 0.43 -9.29
N LEU A 282 -26.84 0.29 -10.59
CA LEU A 282 -27.71 1.20 -11.34
C LEU A 282 -29.21 0.85 -11.23
N THR A 283 -29.56 -0.39 -10.89
CA THR A 283 -30.97 -0.86 -10.94
C THR A 283 -31.56 -1.32 -9.60
N ASN A 284 -30.77 -1.53 -8.55
CA ASN A 284 -31.25 -1.88 -7.22
C ASN A 284 -30.30 -1.36 -6.13
N VAL A 285 -30.61 -0.16 -5.64
CA VAL A 285 -29.93 0.59 -4.56
C VAL A 285 -30.06 -0.07 -3.17
N LEU A 286 -30.70 -1.24 -3.03
CA LEU A 286 -31.21 -1.70 -1.73
C LEU A 286 -30.73 -3.06 -1.21
N ARG A 287 -29.70 -3.69 -1.78
CA ARG A 287 -29.18 -4.95 -1.20
C ARG A 287 -27.70 -4.87 -0.83
N TRP A 288 -27.47 -4.22 0.32
CA TRP A 288 -26.20 -4.16 1.03
C TRP A 288 -25.72 -5.57 1.43
N MET A 289 -24.53 -5.99 0.98
CA MET A 289 -23.81 -7.09 1.64
C MET A 289 -23.35 -6.64 3.03
N PRO A 290 -23.42 -7.50 4.05
CA PRO A 290 -23.06 -7.12 5.40
C PRO A 290 -21.53 -7.04 5.57
N TRP A 291 -21.07 -6.00 6.28
CA TRP A 291 -19.67 -5.71 6.61
C TRP A 291 -19.02 -6.90 7.31
N ARG A 292 -17.88 -7.43 6.86
CA ARG A 292 -17.16 -8.47 7.61
C ARG A 292 -16.15 -7.82 8.56
N PRO A 293 -16.08 -8.21 9.84
CA PRO A 293 -15.14 -7.66 10.82
C PRO A 293 -13.70 -8.05 10.48
N VAL A 294 -12.75 -7.17 10.84
CA VAL A 294 -11.31 -7.41 10.66
C VAL A 294 -10.86 -8.61 11.51
N SER A 295 -11.49 -8.81 12.68
CA SER A 295 -11.23 -9.93 13.58
C SER A 295 -11.54 -11.31 12.96
N GLY A 296 -12.55 -11.41 12.09
CA GLY A 296 -12.93 -12.65 11.40
C GLY A 296 -11.95 -13.06 10.30
N LEU A 297 -11.31 -12.09 9.64
CA LEU A 297 -10.22 -12.34 8.68
C LEU A 297 -8.96 -12.86 9.38
N TYR A 298 -8.69 -12.39 10.60
CA TYR A 298 -7.57 -12.89 11.42
C TYR A 298 -7.73 -14.34 11.89
N SER A 299 -8.96 -14.83 12.07
CA SER A 299 -9.21 -16.23 12.42
C SER A 299 -9.03 -17.20 11.25
N GLU A 300 -9.30 -16.76 10.01
CA GLU A 300 -9.11 -17.58 8.80
C GLU A 300 -7.64 -17.61 8.33
N CYS A 301 -6.82 -16.60 8.67
CA CYS A 301 -5.37 -16.59 8.39
C CYS A 301 -4.52 -17.30 9.47
N ARG A 302 -5.14 -17.96 10.45
CA ARG A 302 -4.43 -18.80 11.42
C ARG A 302 -4.28 -20.21 10.83
N VAL A 303 -3.30 -20.38 9.95
CA VAL A 303 -2.76 -21.69 9.55
C VAL A 303 -1.50 -21.95 10.37
#